data_AF-A0A416MJG6-F1
#
_entry.id   AF-A0A416MJG6-F1
#
_cell.length_a   1.000
_cell.length_b   1.000
_cell.length_c   1.000
_cell.angle_alpha   90.00
_cell.angle_beta   90.00
_cell.angle_gamma   90.00
#
_symmetry.space_group_name_H-M   'P 1'
#
loop_
_entity.id
_entity.type
_entity.pdbx_description
1 polymer ?
#
loop_
_entity_poly.entity_id
_entity_poly.type
_entity_poly.pdbx_seq_one_letter_code
_entity_poly.pdbx_strand_id
1 'polypeptide(L)'
;MCRLADASVIVPWEMYLAYGDTRVLEENYECMARWIAYQSLDSRQNCGLRTVDGVQRHDQSDLSSKPFIQVQQSRGDHLTFDESTPFILTATAYAAYVADLMARIARILGKTDDAALYQKRFEDIRTAFREAWVQPDGSLAYWGEMSKGTPQADGTIINQTRYCENTYSTHHPSQTAYALAIDFNLMPEETMAQTTHYFVESIHRRDNHLSVGFLGISHLLPALTKCGQNELAFALLEQKGNPGWLYSVINGATTIWERWNSYIAETGTFGDVSMNSFNHYAYGSIGQWLYRTVLGIQTGEEKDEAGYHRIFLTPSWGGALSFAKGEQETPFGKVASSWEKTENSICYRCTIPANTTALLTLPSASGMSQFELVSGSYQFDIDK
;
A
#
# COMPACT_ATOMS: atom_id res chain seq x y z
N MET A 1 -19.19 -1.33 3.87
CA MET A 1 -18.30 -2.47 3.56
C MET A 1 -17.58 -2.32 2.22
N CYS A 2 -17.15 -1.12 1.82
CA CYS A 2 -16.69 -0.93 0.44
C CYS A 2 -15.20 -1.29 0.23
N ARG A 3 -14.30 -1.25 1.22
CA ARG A 3 -12.86 -1.51 0.95
C ARG A 3 -12.38 -2.95 1.10
N LEU A 4 -13.02 -3.75 1.96
CA LEU A 4 -12.76 -5.21 2.01
C LEU A 4 -13.16 -5.90 0.70
N ALA A 5 -14.05 -5.27 -0.07
CA ALA A 5 -14.49 -5.79 -1.37
C ALA A 5 -13.47 -5.54 -2.49
N ASP A 6 -12.53 -4.59 -2.34
CA ASP A 6 -11.43 -4.39 -3.31
C ASP A 6 -10.49 -5.60 -3.37
N ALA A 7 -10.49 -6.46 -2.35
CA ALA A 7 -9.83 -7.76 -2.37
C ALA A 7 -10.31 -8.65 -3.54
N SER A 8 -11.54 -8.45 -4.03
CA SER A 8 -12.06 -9.15 -5.21
C SER A 8 -11.27 -8.86 -6.50
N VAL A 9 -10.54 -7.73 -6.55
CA VAL A 9 -9.66 -7.34 -7.67
C VAL A 9 -8.20 -7.62 -7.33
N ILE A 10 -7.78 -7.22 -6.12
CA ILE A 10 -6.36 -7.26 -5.71
C ILE A 10 -5.87 -8.72 -5.55
N VAL A 11 -6.68 -9.63 -5.00
CA VAL A 11 -6.24 -11.02 -4.77
C VAL A 11 -6.04 -11.77 -6.10
N PRO A 12 -6.99 -11.76 -7.06
CA PRO A 12 -6.75 -12.35 -8.38
C PRO A 12 -5.52 -11.76 -9.08
N TRP A 13 -5.30 -10.45 -8.95
CA TRP A 13 -4.11 -9.79 -9.51
C TRP A 13 -2.81 -10.34 -8.92
N GLU A 14 -2.67 -10.39 -7.59
CA GLU A 14 -1.46 -10.92 -6.95
C GLU A 14 -1.25 -12.42 -7.21
N MET A 15 -2.34 -13.20 -7.35
CA MET A 15 -2.25 -14.60 -7.78
C MET A 15 -1.72 -14.73 -9.21
N TYR A 16 -2.20 -13.89 -10.13
CA TYR A 16 -1.68 -13.84 -11.49
C TYR A 16 -0.20 -13.44 -11.52
N LEU A 17 0.22 -12.44 -10.74
CA LEU A 17 1.63 -12.07 -10.67
C LEU A 17 2.49 -13.23 -10.14
N ALA A 18 2.04 -13.92 -9.09
CA ALA A 18 2.81 -15.00 -8.48
C ALA A 18 2.96 -16.25 -9.39
N TYR A 19 1.93 -16.56 -10.20
CA TYR A 19 1.86 -17.84 -10.93
C TYR A 19 1.77 -17.73 -12.45
N GLY A 20 1.53 -16.54 -13.01
CA GLY A 20 1.35 -16.31 -14.46
C GLY A 20 0.04 -16.87 -15.02
N ASP A 21 -0.86 -17.37 -14.18
CA ASP A 21 -2.08 -18.04 -14.61
C ASP A 21 -3.19 -17.04 -14.93
N THR A 22 -3.37 -16.72 -16.21
CA THR A 22 -4.43 -15.80 -16.67
C THR A 22 -5.85 -16.28 -16.38
N ARG A 23 -6.08 -17.59 -16.16
CA ARG A 23 -7.41 -18.12 -15.86
C ARG A 23 -7.99 -17.56 -14.57
N VAL A 24 -7.16 -17.27 -13.57
CA VAL A 24 -7.62 -16.63 -12.32
C VAL A 24 -8.24 -15.26 -12.59
N LEU A 25 -7.71 -14.53 -13.58
CA LEU A 25 -8.26 -13.24 -14.00
C LEU A 25 -9.56 -13.43 -14.80
N GLU A 26 -9.58 -14.39 -15.72
CA GLU A 26 -10.75 -14.70 -16.55
C GLU A 26 -11.96 -15.12 -15.70
N GLU A 27 -11.76 -16.08 -14.80
CA GLU A 27 -12.82 -16.66 -13.94
C GLU A 27 -13.42 -15.62 -12.99
N ASN A 28 -12.62 -14.64 -12.56
CA ASN A 28 -13.06 -13.61 -11.62
C ASN A 28 -13.48 -12.29 -12.32
N TYR A 29 -13.28 -12.16 -13.63
CA TYR A 29 -13.44 -10.89 -14.34
C TYR A 29 -14.82 -10.25 -14.17
N GLU A 30 -15.89 -11.04 -14.30
CA GLU A 30 -17.25 -10.53 -14.13
C GLU A 30 -17.51 -10.01 -12.72
N CYS A 31 -16.97 -10.68 -11.69
CA CYS A 31 -17.09 -10.24 -10.31
C CYS A 31 -16.39 -8.89 -10.12
N MET A 32 -15.15 -8.78 -10.60
CA MET A 32 -14.36 -7.55 -10.56
C MET A 32 -15.06 -6.40 -11.30
N ALA A 33 -15.55 -6.62 -12.51
CA ALA A 33 -16.26 -5.62 -13.29
C ALA A 33 -17.55 -5.13 -12.61
N ARG A 34 -18.35 -6.05 -12.04
CA ARG A 34 -19.55 -5.68 -11.25
C ARG A 34 -19.19 -4.89 -10.00
N TRP A 35 -18.07 -5.19 -9.36
CA TRP A 35 -17.58 -4.44 -8.21
C TRP A 35 -17.26 -2.98 -8.59
N ILE A 36 -16.53 -2.76 -9.68
CA ILE A 36 -16.24 -1.40 -10.18
C ILE A 36 -17.54 -0.67 -10.58
N ALA A 37 -18.46 -1.35 -11.26
CA ALA A 37 -19.76 -0.79 -11.63
C ALA A 37 -20.57 -0.39 -10.39
N TYR A 38 -20.57 -1.24 -9.35
CA TYR A 38 -21.23 -0.97 -8.08
C TYR A 38 -20.68 0.27 -7.37
N GLN A 39 -19.36 0.53 -7.45
CA GLN A 39 -18.78 1.77 -6.93
C GLN A 39 -19.30 3.02 -7.65
N SER A 40 -19.85 2.88 -8.85
CA SER A 40 -20.25 3.99 -9.73
C SER A 40 -21.74 4.30 -9.69
N LEU A 41 -22.55 3.57 -8.92
CA LEU A 41 -23.99 3.81 -8.87
C LEU A 41 -24.29 5.18 -8.23
N ASP A 42 -25.22 5.95 -8.79
CA ASP A 42 -25.65 7.23 -8.23
C ASP A 42 -26.23 7.09 -6.81
N SER A 43 -26.90 5.95 -6.56
CA SER A 43 -27.38 5.56 -5.23
C SER A 43 -26.26 5.41 -4.19
N ARG A 44 -25.00 5.33 -4.64
CA ARG A 44 -23.82 5.26 -3.77
C ARG A 44 -23.22 6.63 -3.46
N GLN A 45 -23.48 7.65 -4.28
CA GLN A 45 -23.05 9.02 -4.02
C GLN A 45 -23.97 9.73 -3.02
N ASN A 46 -25.23 9.28 -2.92
CA ASN A 46 -26.27 9.90 -2.10
C ASN A 46 -26.95 8.86 -1.21
N CYS A 47 -26.62 8.83 0.08
CA CYS A 47 -27.03 7.70 0.91
C CYS A 47 -27.41 8.12 2.32
N GLY A 48 -28.65 8.58 2.45
CA GLY A 48 -29.30 8.81 3.73
C GLY A 48 -29.65 10.27 3.97
N LEU A 49 -30.02 10.55 5.22
CA LEU A 49 -30.23 11.88 5.76
C LEU A 49 -29.30 12.00 6.98
N ARG A 50 -28.55 13.11 7.07
CA ARG A 50 -27.73 13.44 8.23
C ARG A 50 -28.23 14.72 8.89
N THR A 51 -28.08 14.78 10.21
CA THR A 51 -28.36 15.98 11.00
C THR A 51 -27.04 16.75 11.19
N VAL A 52 -26.93 17.93 10.59
CA VAL A 52 -25.81 18.87 10.83
C VAL A 52 -26.39 20.08 11.53
N ASP A 53 -25.89 20.38 12.74
CA ASP A 53 -26.35 21.51 13.57
C ASP A 53 -27.88 21.56 13.77
N GLY A 54 -28.50 20.39 13.94
CA GLY A 54 -29.95 20.26 14.12
C GLY A 54 -30.79 20.31 12.84
N VAL A 55 -30.17 20.43 11.66
CA VAL A 55 -30.86 20.49 10.36
C VAL A 55 -30.67 19.19 9.58
N GLN A 56 -31.78 18.60 9.12
CA GLN A 56 -31.77 17.43 8.23
C GLN A 56 -31.29 17.83 6.83
N ARG A 57 -30.24 17.17 6.34
CA ARG A 57 -29.70 17.33 4.98
C ARG A 57 -29.47 15.94 4.38
N HIS A 58 -29.40 15.84 3.04
CA HIS A 58 -28.94 14.60 2.41
C HIS A 58 -27.56 14.21 2.99
N ASP A 59 -27.39 12.92 3.31
CA ASP A 59 -26.10 12.38 3.77
C ASP A 59 -25.14 12.38 2.58
N GLN A 60 -24.37 13.46 2.54
CA GLN A 60 -23.50 13.86 1.46
C GLN A 60 -22.27 14.46 2.14
N SER A 61 -21.10 13.85 1.94
CA SER A 61 -19.82 14.51 2.25
C SER A 61 -19.78 15.89 1.58
N ASP A 62 -19.12 16.85 2.19
CA ASP A 62 -18.67 18.09 1.54
C ASP A 62 -18.03 17.85 0.16
N LEU A 63 -17.34 16.72 -0.02
CA LEU A 63 -16.75 16.27 -1.27
C LEU A 63 -17.65 15.40 -2.15
N SER A 64 -18.85 15.03 -1.68
CA SER A 64 -19.81 14.21 -2.47
C SER A 64 -20.30 14.89 -3.74
N SER A 65 -20.22 16.23 -3.80
CA SER A 65 -20.56 17.02 -4.98
C SER A 65 -19.51 16.92 -6.09
N LYS A 66 -18.29 16.45 -5.77
CA LYS A 66 -17.24 16.21 -6.76
C LYS A 66 -17.44 14.83 -7.38
N PRO A 67 -17.62 14.74 -8.71
CA PRO A 67 -17.70 13.46 -9.38
C PRO A 67 -16.49 12.57 -9.04
N PHE A 68 -16.71 11.24 -9.04
CA PHE A 68 -15.68 10.22 -8.81
C PHE A 68 -15.13 10.09 -7.37
N ILE A 69 -15.45 11.01 -6.46
CA ILE A 69 -15.15 10.86 -5.02
C ILE A 69 -15.99 9.74 -4.40
N GLN A 70 -15.33 8.86 -3.64
CA GLN A 70 -15.98 7.74 -2.96
C GLN A 70 -16.40 8.14 -1.54
N VAL A 71 -17.70 8.25 -1.30
CA VAL A 71 -18.27 8.80 -0.05
C VAL A 71 -18.73 7.77 0.98
N GLN A 72 -19.16 6.59 0.54
CA GLN A 72 -19.68 5.56 1.46
C GLN A 72 -18.58 4.72 2.08
N GLN A 73 -18.21 4.98 3.34
CA GLN A 73 -17.32 4.10 4.09
C GLN A 73 -17.62 4.05 5.57
N SER A 74 -17.38 2.87 6.14
CA SER A 74 -17.61 2.59 7.56
C SER A 74 -16.32 2.28 8.32
N ARG A 75 -15.17 2.14 7.63
CA ARG A 75 -13.88 1.80 8.23
C ARG A 75 -12.75 2.47 7.44
N GLY A 76 -11.97 3.32 8.08
CA GLY A 76 -10.74 3.96 7.56
C GLY A 76 -9.55 3.02 7.49
N ASP A 77 -8.37 3.57 7.74
CA ASP A 77 -7.18 2.79 8.03
C ASP A 77 -7.32 2.11 9.40
N HIS A 78 -7.69 0.84 9.43
CA HIS A 78 -8.10 0.16 10.66
C HIS A 78 -6.92 -0.03 11.62
N LEU A 79 -7.13 0.25 12.91
CA LEU A 79 -6.12 0.11 13.99
C LEU A 79 -4.86 0.97 13.77
N THR A 80 -4.99 2.06 13.03
CA THR A 80 -3.98 3.11 12.91
C THR A 80 -3.73 3.82 14.25
N PHE A 81 -2.49 4.27 14.46
CA PHE A 81 -2.11 5.17 15.56
C PHE A 81 -2.39 6.64 15.23
N ASP A 82 -2.67 6.95 13.97
CA ASP A 82 -2.97 8.28 13.47
C ASP A 82 -4.30 8.27 12.71
N GLU A 83 -5.36 8.56 13.45
CA GLU A 83 -6.73 8.58 12.94
C GLU A 83 -7.03 9.82 12.07
N SER A 84 -6.04 10.63 11.71
CA SER A 84 -6.26 11.83 10.89
C SER A 84 -6.57 11.54 9.42
N THR A 85 -6.39 10.31 8.94
CA THR A 85 -6.69 9.94 7.54
C THR A 85 -8.19 9.92 7.25
N PRO A 86 -8.72 10.80 6.36
CA PRO A 86 -10.13 10.77 6.01
C PRO A 86 -10.56 9.43 5.39
N PHE A 87 -11.74 8.93 5.78
CA PHE A 87 -12.26 7.68 5.22
C PHE A 87 -12.57 7.83 3.73
N ILE A 88 -13.06 8.98 3.32
CA ILE A 88 -13.33 9.28 1.92
C ILE A 88 -12.05 9.35 1.07
N LEU A 89 -10.93 9.82 1.64
CA LEU A 89 -9.62 9.86 0.97
C LEU A 89 -9.14 8.44 0.65
N THR A 90 -9.05 7.60 1.68
CA THR A 90 -8.63 6.19 1.51
C THR A 90 -9.53 5.42 0.54
N ALA A 91 -10.84 5.67 0.54
CA ALA A 91 -11.74 5.03 -0.42
C ALA A 91 -11.51 5.48 -1.86
N THR A 92 -11.32 6.77 -2.07
CA THR A 92 -11.08 7.33 -3.39
C THR A 92 -9.75 6.84 -3.92
N ALA A 93 -8.73 6.77 -3.06
CA ALA A 93 -7.42 6.22 -3.40
C ALA A 93 -7.51 4.74 -3.84
N TYR A 94 -8.17 3.87 -3.08
CA TYR A 94 -8.34 2.47 -3.46
C TYR A 94 -9.22 2.30 -4.72
N ALA A 95 -10.23 3.13 -4.92
CA ALA A 95 -11.04 3.10 -6.15
C ALA A 95 -10.21 3.45 -7.39
N ALA A 96 -9.26 4.38 -7.28
CA ALA A 96 -8.29 4.64 -8.33
C ALA A 96 -7.40 3.41 -8.56
N TYR A 97 -6.83 2.84 -7.48
CA TYR A 97 -5.96 1.67 -7.56
C TYR A 97 -6.62 0.48 -8.26
N VAL A 98 -7.84 0.10 -7.87
CA VAL A 98 -8.53 -1.03 -8.52
C VAL A 98 -9.00 -0.71 -9.94
N ALA A 99 -9.23 0.57 -10.28
CA ALA A 99 -9.52 0.96 -11.66
C ALA A 99 -8.28 0.80 -12.56
N ASP A 100 -7.09 1.19 -12.08
CA ASP A 100 -5.82 0.96 -12.77
C ASP A 100 -5.53 -0.54 -12.93
N LEU A 101 -5.68 -1.33 -11.86
CA LEU A 101 -5.56 -2.80 -11.95
C LEU A 101 -6.54 -3.39 -12.97
N MET A 102 -7.79 -2.96 -12.99
CA MET A 102 -8.77 -3.42 -13.97
C MET A 102 -8.41 -3.05 -15.41
N ALA A 103 -7.78 -1.89 -15.63
CA ALA A 103 -7.27 -1.52 -16.94
C ALA A 103 -6.12 -2.45 -17.39
N ARG A 104 -5.20 -2.80 -16.48
CA ARG A 104 -4.11 -3.76 -16.72
C ARG A 104 -4.64 -5.17 -16.99
N ILE A 105 -5.54 -5.67 -16.14
CA ILE A 105 -6.19 -6.98 -16.29
C ILE A 105 -6.94 -7.06 -17.62
N ALA A 106 -7.73 -6.05 -17.97
CA ALA A 106 -8.45 -6.02 -19.24
C ALA A 106 -7.51 -6.09 -20.45
N ARG A 107 -6.34 -5.43 -20.41
CA ARG A 107 -5.31 -5.54 -21.45
C ARG A 107 -4.76 -6.97 -21.57
N ILE A 108 -4.40 -7.60 -20.45
CA ILE A 108 -3.88 -8.98 -20.42
C ILE A 108 -4.90 -9.98 -21.02
N LEU A 109 -6.19 -9.75 -20.77
CA LEU A 109 -7.29 -10.56 -21.30
C LEU A 109 -7.73 -10.18 -22.72
N GLY A 110 -7.09 -9.22 -23.37
CA GLY A 110 -7.44 -8.77 -24.72
C GLY A 110 -8.76 -7.99 -24.82
N LYS A 111 -9.28 -7.46 -23.70
CA LYS A 111 -10.50 -6.64 -23.63
C LYS A 111 -10.17 -5.15 -23.80
N THR A 112 -9.81 -4.75 -25.02
CA THR A 112 -9.27 -3.41 -25.31
C THR A 112 -10.21 -2.26 -24.94
N ASP A 113 -11.51 -2.40 -25.20
CA ASP A 113 -12.50 -1.35 -24.88
C ASP A 113 -12.65 -1.18 -23.36
N ASP A 114 -12.71 -2.30 -22.62
CA ASP A 114 -12.77 -2.30 -21.15
C ASP A 114 -11.48 -1.69 -20.56
N ALA A 115 -10.32 -2.01 -21.13
CA ALA A 115 -9.06 -1.42 -20.72
C ALA A 115 -9.06 0.11 -20.85
N ALA A 116 -9.53 0.64 -21.98
CA ALA A 116 -9.66 2.08 -22.20
C ALA A 116 -10.67 2.72 -21.23
N LEU A 117 -11.80 2.04 -20.98
CA LEU A 117 -12.83 2.48 -20.03
C LEU A 117 -12.25 2.60 -18.61
N TYR A 118 -11.56 1.57 -18.13
CA TYR A 118 -10.99 1.57 -16.78
C TYR A 118 -9.79 2.50 -16.64
N GLN A 119 -8.98 2.65 -17.69
CA GLN A 119 -7.92 3.67 -17.70
C GLN A 119 -8.52 5.08 -17.58
N LYS A 120 -9.56 5.39 -18.36
CA LYS A 120 -10.25 6.68 -18.25
C LYS A 120 -10.80 6.88 -16.84
N ARG A 121 -11.40 5.85 -16.25
CA ARG A 121 -11.90 5.91 -14.87
C ARG A 121 -10.79 6.23 -13.87
N PHE A 122 -9.64 5.56 -13.96
CA PHE A 122 -8.49 5.87 -13.11
C PHE A 122 -8.10 7.35 -13.23
N GLU A 123 -8.02 7.87 -14.46
CA GLU A 123 -7.70 9.28 -14.72
C GLU A 123 -8.72 10.26 -14.16
N ASP A 124 -10.02 9.95 -14.30
CA ASP A 124 -11.10 10.77 -13.76
C ASP A 124 -11.03 10.81 -12.21
N ILE A 125 -10.82 9.65 -11.55
CA ILE A 125 -10.67 9.57 -10.09
C ILE A 125 -9.39 10.29 -9.63
N ARG A 126 -8.27 10.11 -10.36
CA ARG A 126 -6.99 10.77 -10.07
C ARG A 126 -7.13 12.29 -10.12
N THR A 127 -7.84 12.82 -11.12
CA THR A 127 -8.16 14.24 -11.23
C THR A 127 -8.99 14.71 -10.04
N ALA A 128 -10.08 14.01 -9.72
CA ALA A 128 -10.93 14.34 -8.59
C ALA A 128 -10.18 14.30 -7.24
N PHE A 129 -9.30 13.31 -7.05
CA PHE A 129 -8.45 13.20 -5.86
C PHE A 129 -7.51 14.42 -5.74
N ARG A 130 -6.86 14.81 -6.83
CA ARG A 130 -5.97 15.98 -6.86
C ARG A 130 -6.71 17.27 -6.52
N GLU A 131 -7.88 17.49 -7.13
CA GLU A 131 -8.73 18.65 -6.84
C GLU A 131 -9.29 18.66 -5.41
N ALA A 132 -9.40 17.51 -4.76
CA ALA A 132 -9.90 17.39 -3.41
C ALA A 132 -8.81 17.57 -2.35
N TRP A 133 -7.64 16.96 -2.53
CA TRP A 133 -6.65 16.85 -1.45
C TRP A 133 -5.25 17.33 -1.80
N VAL A 134 -4.87 17.52 -3.06
CA VAL A 134 -3.49 17.93 -3.39
C VAL A 134 -3.39 19.44 -3.38
N GLN A 135 -2.49 19.97 -2.54
CA GLN A 135 -2.25 21.40 -2.42
C GLN A 135 -1.18 21.87 -3.42
N PRO A 136 -1.14 23.18 -3.76
CA PRO A 136 -0.15 23.73 -4.70
C PRO A 136 1.30 23.53 -4.28
N ASP A 137 1.58 23.38 -2.98
CA ASP A 137 2.91 23.12 -2.45
C ASP A 137 3.30 21.62 -2.47
N GLY A 138 2.44 20.74 -2.97
CA GLY A 138 2.67 19.29 -3.00
C GLY A 138 2.33 18.55 -1.71
N SER A 139 1.85 19.25 -0.67
CA SER A 139 1.28 18.62 0.52
C SER A 139 -0.12 18.06 0.24
N LEU A 140 -0.59 17.18 1.12
CA LEU A 140 -1.97 16.75 1.14
C LEU A 140 -2.79 17.62 2.09
N ALA A 141 -4.08 17.73 1.82
CA ALA A 141 -5.04 18.25 2.78
C ALA A 141 -5.49 17.12 3.71
N TYR A 142 -5.64 17.43 5.00
CA TYR A 142 -5.99 16.45 6.03
C TYR A 142 -7.50 16.36 6.31
N TRP A 143 -8.31 17.20 5.63
CA TRP A 143 -9.74 17.32 5.86
C TRP A 143 -10.58 16.36 5.03
N GLY A 144 -11.76 16.05 5.58
CA GLY A 144 -12.75 15.19 4.96
C GLY A 144 -13.58 14.45 5.99
N GLU A 145 -14.65 13.83 5.50
CA GLU A 145 -15.58 13.10 6.32
C GLU A 145 -14.98 11.80 6.91
N MET A 146 -15.12 11.67 8.22
CA MET A 146 -14.93 10.45 9.00
C MET A 146 -16.29 9.96 9.44
N SER A 147 -16.93 9.09 8.65
CA SER A 147 -18.22 8.52 9.02
C SER A 147 -18.06 7.11 9.58
N LYS A 148 -18.45 6.90 10.84
CA LYS A 148 -18.53 5.55 11.44
C LYS A 148 -20.00 5.18 11.64
N GLY A 149 -20.45 4.17 10.91
CA GLY A 149 -21.76 3.56 11.11
C GLY A 149 -21.77 2.67 12.35
N THR A 150 -22.61 2.98 13.32
CA THR A 150 -22.89 2.12 14.48
C THR A 150 -24.22 1.42 14.26
N PRO A 151 -24.23 0.09 14.04
CA PRO A 151 -25.46 -0.67 13.97
C PRO A 151 -26.14 -0.65 15.34
N GLN A 152 -27.41 -0.31 15.38
CA GLN A 152 -28.26 -0.40 16.56
C GLN A 152 -28.94 -1.78 16.61
N ALA A 153 -29.45 -2.14 17.79
CA ALA A 153 -30.13 -3.41 18.01
C ALA A 153 -31.40 -3.60 17.14
N ASP A 154 -31.97 -2.52 16.63
CA ASP A 154 -33.15 -2.50 15.75
C ASP A 154 -32.81 -2.59 14.25
N GLY A 155 -31.53 -2.74 13.91
CA GLY A 155 -31.04 -2.80 12.53
C GLY A 155 -30.81 -1.44 11.87
N THR A 156 -31.08 -0.32 12.56
CA THR A 156 -30.73 1.01 12.05
C THR A 156 -29.21 1.23 12.14
N ILE A 157 -28.64 1.94 11.18
CA ILE A 157 -27.22 2.33 11.20
C ILE A 157 -27.16 3.83 11.45
N ILE A 158 -26.58 4.23 12.58
CA ILE A 158 -26.31 5.64 12.88
C ILE A 158 -24.91 5.97 12.36
N ASN A 159 -24.84 6.81 11.33
CA ASN A 159 -23.59 7.38 10.84
C ASN A 159 -23.23 8.60 11.69
N GLN A 160 -22.08 8.55 12.38
CA GLN A 160 -21.49 9.73 13.00
C GLN A 160 -20.43 10.29 12.09
N THR A 161 -20.73 11.41 11.43
CA THR A 161 -19.75 12.21 10.68
C THR A 161 -18.92 13.03 11.68
N ARG A 162 -17.61 12.85 11.63
CA ARG A 162 -16.65 13.74 12.29
C ARG A 162 -15.76 14.33 11.20
N TYR A 163 -15.36 15.57 11.40
CA TYR A 163 -14.21 16.11 10.69
C TYR A 163 -12.96 15.81 11.52
N CYS A 164 -11.80 15.76 10.88
CA CYS A 164 -10.47 15.58 11.48
C CYS A 164 -10.06 16.73 12.44
N GLU A 165 -11.00 17.36 13.14
CA GLU A 165 -10.77 18.36 14.18
C GLU A 165 -10.98 17.77 15.59
N ASN A 166 -11.20 16.46 15.70
CA ASN A 166 -11.30 15.79 17.00
C ASN A 166 -10.00 15.92 17.79
N THR A 167 -10.06 15.93 19.12
CA THR A 167 -8.96 16.22 20.08
C THR A 167 -7.66 15.40 19.94
N TYR A 168 -7.64 14.37 19.10
CA TYR A 168 -6.48 13.52 18.80
C TYR A 168 -5.94 13.71 17.38
N SER A 169 -6.56 14.56 16.56
CA SER A 169 -6.12 14.84 15.21
C SER A 169 -4.96 15.82 15.23
N THR A 170 -3.86 15.46 14.59
CA THR A 170 -2.87 16.45 14.18
C THR A 170 -3.50 17.22 13.02
N HIS A 171 -3.39 18.55 12.97
CA HIS A 171 -3.90 19.36 11.85
C HIS A 171 -3.00 19.19 10.60
N HIS A 172 -2.63 17.94 10.29
CA HIS A 172 -1.67 17.52 9.28
C HIS A 172 -2.08 16.19 8.67
N PRO A 173 -1.72 15.90 7.41
CA PRO A 173 -2.03 14.62 6.79
C PRO A 173 -1.19 13.49 7.39
N SER A 174 -1.81 12.33 7.52
CA SER A 174 -1.19 11.12 8.05
C SER A 174 -0.17 10.51 7.10
N GLN A 175 0.64 9.59 7.66
CA GLN A 175 1.51 8.71 6.88
C GLN A 175 0.73 7.88 5.85
N THR A 176 -0.48 7.40 6.22
CA THR A 176 -1.32 6.61 5.31
C THR A 176 -1.81 7.42 4.12
N ALA A 177 -2.20 8.69 4.34
CA ALA A 177 -2.63 9.56 3.25
C ALA A 177 -1.53 9.70 2.18
N TYR A 178 -0.30 10.00 2.62
CA TYR A 178 0.85 10.11 1.72
C TYR A 178 1.24 8.79 1.08
N ALA A 179 1.32 7.70 1.87
CA ALA A 179 1.70 6.38 1.36
C ALA A 179 0.78 5.93 0.22
N LEU A 180 -0.55 6.04 0.40
CA LEU A 180 -1.50 5.67 -0.65
C LEU A 180 -1.43 6.59 -1.87
N ALA A 181 -1.31 7.92 -1.67
CA ALA A 181 -1.26 8.87 -2.77
C ALA A 181 -0.01 8.69 -3.66
N ILE A 182 1.13 8.39 -3.03
CA ILE A 182 2.40 8.12 -3.71
C ILE A 182 2.35 6.76 -4.41
N ASP A 183 1.97 5.71 -3.68
CA ASP A 183 2.04 4.34 -4.21
C ASP A 183 1.07 4.15 -5.38
N PHE A 184 -0.14 4.72 -5.29
CA PHE A 184 -1.17 4.63 -6.33
C PHE A 184 -1.06 5.69 -7.45
N ASN A 185 0.08 6.39 -7.54
CA ASN A 185 0.35 7.38 -8.60
C ASN A 185 -0.69 8.51 -8.69
N LEU A 186 -1.19 8.98 -7.54
CA LEU A 186 -2.22 10.03 -7.47
C LEU A 186 -1.62 11.44 -7.43
N MET A 187 -0.34 11.56 -7.11
CA MET A 187 0.36 12.84 -7.03
C MET A 187 0.83 13.30 -8.43
N PRO A 188 0.86 14.61 -8.71
CA PRO A 188 1.54 15.15 -9.88
C PRO A 188 3.04 14.91 -9.82
N GLU A 189 3.67 14.57 -10.95
CA GLU A 189 5.11 14.31 -11.02
C GLU A 189 5.93 15.56 -10.62
N GLU A 190 5.43 16.74 -10.97
CA GLU A 190 6.08 18.03 -10.74
C GLU A 190 6.19 18.38 -9.25
N THR A 191 5.28 17.85 -8.42
CA THR A 191 5.24 18.12 -6.98
C THR A 191 5.86 16.98 -6.15
N MET A 192 6.33 15.90 -6.79
CA MET A 192 6.79 14.69 -6.07
C MET A 192 7.92 14.96 -5.08
N ALA A 193 8.83 15.89 -5.38
CA ALA A 193 9.90 16.26 -4.47
C ALA A 193 9.36 16.88 -3.16
N GLN A 194 8.40 17.80 -3.28
CA GLN A 194 7.75 18.42 -2.13
C GLN A 194 6.84 17.44 -1.39
N THR A 195 6.07 16.61 -2.11
CA THR A 195 5.28 15.55 -1.50
C THR A 195 6.16 14.60 -0.69
N THR A 196 7.34 14.23 -1.22
CA THR A 196 8.31 13.41 -0.51
C THR A 196 8.78 14.09 0.77
N HIS A 197 9.08 15.38 0.72
CA HIS A 197 9.46 16.16 1.90
C HIS A 197 8.38 16.11 3.00
N TYR A 198 7.11 16.39 2.66
CA TYR A 198 6.03 16.35 3.65
C TYR A 198 5.73 14.94 4.17
N PHE A 199 5.86 13.93 3.31
CA PHE A 199 5.71 12.54 3.73
C PHE A 199 6.79 12.16 4.76
N VAL A 200 8.05 12.50 4.50
CA VAL A 200 9.17 12.31 5.43
C VAL A 200 8.95 13.08 6.73
N GLU A 201 8.49 14.34 6.67
CA GLU A 201 8.15 15.10 7.87
C GLU A 201 7.05 14.43 8.71
N SER A 202 6.05 13.80 8.08
CA SER A 202 4.98 13.08 8.81
C SER A 202 5.51 11.90 9.64
N ILE A 203 6.68 11.36 9.27
CA ILE A 203 7.40 10.32 10.00
C ILE A 203 8.27 10.93 11.10
N HIS A 204 9.04 11.98 10.77
CA HIS A 204 9.91 12.67 11.74
C HIS A 204 9.14 13.28 12.91
N ARG A 205 7.94 13.83 12.66
CA ARG A 205 7.07 14.38 13.72
C ARG A 205 6.61 13.35 14.75
N ARG A 206 6.82 12.06 14.48
CA ARG A 206 6.52 10.94 15.36
C ARG A 206 7.78 10.22 15.83
N ASP A 207 8.90 10.95 15.93
CA ASP A 207 10.19 10.42 16.35
C ASP A 207 10.61 9.17 15.57
N ASN A 208 10.36 9.18 14.25
CA ASN A 208 10.60 8.05 13.35
C ASN A 208 9.85 6.76 13.75
N HIS A 209 8.61 6.90 14.18
CA HIS A 209 7.69 5.77 14.34
C HIS A 209 6.64 5.78 13.23
N LEU A 210 6.25 4.57 12.82
CA LEU A 210 5.10 4.41 11.94
C LEU A 210 3.81 4.86 12.67
N SER A 211 2.76 5.17 11.92
CA SER A 211 1.44 5.43 12.51
C SER A 211 0.31 4.77 11.76
N VAL A 212 0.62 4.05 10.69
CA VAL A 212 -0.31 3.42 9.78
C VAL A 212 -1.06 2.24 10.42
N GLY A 213 -2.26 1.98 9.93
CA GLY A 213 -3.06 0.80 10.21
C GLY A 213 -3.00 -0.22 9.07
N PHE A 214 -4.06 -1.02 8.94
CA PHE A 214 -4.13 -2.15 8.01
C PHE A 214 -4.00 -1.77 6.53
N LEU A 215 -4.46 -0.58 6.15
CA LEU A 215 -4.40 -0.11 4.76
C LEU A 215 -3.06 0.55 4.48
N GLY A 216 -2.55 1.39 5.38
CA GLY A 216 -1.30 2.09 5.14
C GLY A 216 -0.06 1.18 5.20
N ILE A 217 -0.10 0.10 5.97
CA ILE A 217 1.10 -0.70 6.28
C ILE A 217 1.74 -1.38 5.07
N SER A 218 0.94 -1.88 4.12
CA SER A 218 1.45 -2.48 2.88
C SER A 218 2.09 -1.46 1.95
N HIS A 219 1.80 -0.17 2.11
CA HIS A 219 2.19 0.89 1.18
C HIS A 219 3.23 1.85 1.76
N LEU A 220 3.42 1.87 3.09
CA LEU A 220 4.33 2.81 3.77
C LEU A 220 5.79 2.71 3.28
N LEU A 221 6.41 1.53 3.39
CA LEU A 221 7.81 1.36 2.95
C LEU A 221 7.96 1.33 1.43
N PRO A 222 7.05 0.71 0.64
CA PRO A 222 7.09 0.84 -0.81
C PRO A 222 7.04 2.30 -1.29
N ALA A 223 6.18 3.14 -0.71
CA ALA A 223 6.12 4.56 -1.04
C ALA A 223 7.43 5.29 -0.69
N LEU A 224 8.04 5.01 0.46
CA LEU A 224 9.34 5.58 0.83
C LEU A 224 10.43 5.18 -0.17
N THR A 225 10.52 3.90 -0.53
CA THR A 225 11.47 3.40 -1.51
C THR A 225 11.24 4.03 -2.89
N LYS A 226 9.98 4.17 -3.32
CA LYS A 226 9.60 4.82 -4.58
C LYS A 226 10.03 6.29 -4.63
N CYS A 227 10.04 6.97 -3.49
CA CYS A 227 10.53 8.34 -3.32
C CYS A 227 12.04 8.45 -3.04
N GLY A 228 12.80 7.34 -3.14
CA GLY A 228 14.24 7.31 -2.86
C GLY A 228 14.62 7.39 -1.38
N GLN A 229 13.65 7.30 -0.46
CA GLN A 229 13.85 7.38 0.99
C GLN A 229 14.17 6.00 1.60
N ASN A 230 15.11 5.28 0.98
CA ASN A 230 15.48 3.91 1.39
C ASN A 230 16.03 3.86 2.82
N GLU A 231 16.90 4.80 3.19
CA GLU A 231 17.47 4.85 4.55
C GLU A 231 16.39 4.97 5.62
N LEU A 232 15.40 5.83 5.41
CA LEU A 232 14.26 5.99 6.32
C LEU A 232 13.38 4.73 6.35
N ALA A 233 13.18 4.07 5.22
CA ALA A 233 12.43 2.81 5.16
C ALA A 233 13.09 1.72 6.02
N PHE A 234 14.42 1.56 5.93
CA PHE A 234 15.16 0.64 6.81
C PHE A 234 15.12 1.08 8.28
N ALA A 235 15.23 2.38 8.56
CA ALA A 235 15.14 2.89 9.93
C ALA A 235 13.77 2.57 10.58
N LEU A 236 12.68 2.68 9.81
CA LEU A 236 11.33 2.28 10.28
C LEU A 236 11.21 0.77 10.49
N LEU A 237 11.78 -0.05 9.59
CA LEU A 237 11.82 -1.50 9.77
C LEU A 237 12.54 -1.89 11.07
N GLU A 238 13.64 -1.19 11.38
CA GLU A 238 14.50 -1.46 12.54
C GLU A 238 14.04 -0.75 13.83
N GLN A 239 12.94 0.00 13.78
CA GLN A 239 12.40 0.73 14.93
C GLN A 239 11.94 -0.25 16.02
N LYS A 240 12.42 -0.03 17.25
CA LYS A 240 12.17 -0.88 18.43
C LYS A 240 11.10 -0.33 19.36
N GLY A 241 10.73 0.94 19.23
CA GLY A 241 9.67 1.57 20.02
C GLY A 241 8.26 1.27 19.51
N ASN A 242 7.26 1.55 20.34
CA ASN A 242 5.84 1.40 19.99
C ASN A 242 5.32 2.69 19.33
N PRO A 243 4.71 2.61 18.13
CA PRO A 243 4.49 1.42 17.31
C PRO A 243 5.68 1.08 16.40
N GLY A 244 5.92 -0.22 16.19
CA GLY A 244 6.99 -0.72 15.33
C GLY A 244 6.99 -2.26 15.27
N TRP A 245 7.50 -2.85 14.17
CA TRP A 245 7.53 -4.31 14.02
C TRP A 245 8.43 -4.98 15.07
N LEU A 246 9.62 -4.42 15.31
CA LEU A 246 10.55 -5.02 16.28
C LEU A 246 10.08 -4.82 17.72
N TYR A 247 9.22 -3.85 18.02
CA TYR A 247 8.62 -3.70 19.34
C TYR A 247 7.89 -4.98 19.77
N SER A 248 7.08 -5.59 18.90
CA SER A 248 6.42 -6.85 19.22
C SER A 248 7.44 -7.98 19.41
N VAL A 249 8.44 -8.08 18.52
CA VAL A 249 9.46 -9.14 18.56
C VAL A 249 10.28 -9.11 19.84
N ILE A 250 10.80 -7.93 20.25
CA ILE A 250 11.61 -7.81 21.46
C ILE A 250 10.80 -8.08 22.74
N ASN A 251 9.48 -7.93 22.67
CA ASN A 251 8.55 -8.24 23.74
C ASN A 251 7.98 -9.68 23.65
N GLY A 252 8.63 -10.58 22.91
CA GLY A 252 8.35 -12.01 22.92
C GLY A 252 7.31 -12.48 21.91
N ALA A 253 6.91 -11.63 20.94
CA ALA A 253 6.04 -12.07 19.86
C ALA A 253 6.74 -13.12 18.97
N THR A 254 6.02 -14.21 18.70
CA THR A 254 6.40 -15.23 17.69
C THR A 254 5.47 -15.21 16.47
N THR A 255 4.46 -14.35 16.49
CA THR A 255 3.48 -14.09 15.43
C THR A 255 3.21 -12.59 15.38
N ILE A 256 2.60 -12.11 14.31
CA ILE A 256 2.22 -10.69 14.16
C ILE A 256 0.94 -10.42 14.97
N TRP A 257 0.89 -9.31 15.69
CA TRP A 257 -0.25 -8.93 16.51
C TRP A 257 -1.32 -8.16 15.71
N GLU A 258 -2.56 -8.18 16.18
CA GLU A 258 -3.67 -7.41 15.59
C GLU A 258 -3.50 -5.90 15.79
N ARG A 259 -2.91 -5.49 16.92
CA ARG A 259 -2.61 -4.09 17.23
C ARG A 259 -1.12 -3.92 17.46
N TRP A 260 -0.60 -2.74 17.10
CA TRP A 260 0.78 -2.39 17.45
C TRP A 260 1.03 -2.41 18.96
N ASN A 261 0.01 -2.06 19.75
CA ASN A 261 0.01 -2.08 21.21
C ASN A 261 -0.81 -3.23 21.80
N SER A 262 -0.85 -4.40 21.17
CA SER A 262 -1.54 -5.57 21.75
C SER A 262 -1.03 -5.90 23.15
N TYR A 263 0.27 -5.79 23.36
CA TYR A 263 0.91 -5.72 24.67
C TYR A 263 1.63 -4.36 24.81
N ILE A 264 1.58 -3.78 26.01
CA ILE A 264 2.20 -2.50 26.36
C ILE A 264 3.31 -2.78 27.37
N ALA A 265 4.55 -2.84 26.89
CA ALA A 265 5.73 -3.18 27.69
C ALA A 265 5.98 -2.20 28.83
N GLU A 266 5.66 -0.92 28.62
CA GLU A 266 5.86 0.15 29.57
C GLU A 266 5.00 -0.02 30.84
N THR A 267 3.83 -0.65 30.72
CA THR A 267 2.88 -0.86 31.82
C THR A 267 2.73 -2.33 32.21
N GLY A 268 3.23 -3.26 31.39
CA GLY A 268 3.02 -4.70 31.57
C GLY A 268 1.56 -5.13 31.36
N THR A 269 0.75 -4.33 30.67
CA THR A 269 -0.68 -4.59 30.45
C THR A 269 -0.99 -4.89 28.99
N PHE A 270 -2.18 -5.43 28.75
CA PHE A 270 -2.70 -5.62 27.40
C PHE A 270 -3.44 -4.37 26.91
N GLY A 271 -3.48 -4.20 25.58
CA GLY A 271 -4.38 -3.26 24.93
C GLY A 271 -5.85 -3.63 25.11
N ASP A 272 -6.74 -2.99 24.36
CA ASP A 272 -8.20 -3.20 24.44
C ASP A 272 -8.61 -4.66 24.20
N VAL A 273 -8.85 -5.39 25.30
CA VAL A 273 -9.14 -6.83 25.31
C VAL A 273 -10.42 -7.22 24.58
N SER A 274 -11.29 -6.27 24.22
CA SER A 274 -12.48 -6.57 23.40
C SER A 274 -12.13 -7.01 21.98
N MET A 275 -10.96 -6.61 21.47
CA MET A 275 -10.44 -6.98 20.14
C MET A 275 -8.92 -6.85 20.17
N ASN A 276 -8.22 -7.91 20.57
CA ASN A 276 -6.77 -7.92 20.79
C ASN A 276 -6.11 -9.29 20.54
N SER A 277 -6.17 -9.77 19.30
CA SER A 277 -5.48 -11.00 18.90
C SER A 277 -3.96 -10.82 18.82
N PHE A 278 -3.22 -11.82 19.28
CA PHE A 278 -1.76 -11.89 19.15
C PHE A 278 -1.31 -12.63 17.88
N ASN A 279 -2.23 -13.01 17.00
CA ASN A 279 -1.93 -13.76 15.78
C ASN A 279 -2.81 -13.29 14.61
N HIS A 280 -2.38 -12.22 13.95
CA HIS A 280 -3.03 -11.62 12.79
C HIS A 280 -1.98 -11.21 11.75
N TYR A 281 -2.17 -11.57 10.49
CA TYR A 281 -1.13 -11.37 9.46
C TYR A 281 -1.05 -9.95 8.86
N ALA A 282 -1.94 -9.01 9.25
CA ALA A 282 -2.11 -7.75 8.53
C ALA A 282 -0.84 -6.91 8.49
N TYR A 283 -0.20 -6.69 9.65
CA TYR A 283 1.09 -5.98 9.72
C TYR A 283 2.28 -6.82 9.23
N GLY A 284 2.06 -8.10 8.93
CA GLY A 284 3.01 -9.01 8.29
C GLY A 284 3.18 -8.77 6.79
N SER A 285 2.38 -7.87 6.19
CA SER A 285 2.53 -7.44 4.79
C SER A 285 3.93 -6.90 4.48
N ILE A 286 4.68 -6.45 5.49
CA ILE A 286 6.09 -6.06 5.38
C ILE A 286 6.96 -7.12 4.71
N GLY A 287 6.59 -8.40 4.81
CA GLY A 287 7.25 -9.49 4.12
C GLY A 287 7.41 -9.22 2.62
N GLN A 288 6.39 -8.66 1.96
CA GLN A 288 6.45 -8.31 0.54
C GLN A 288 7.62 -7.35 0.24
N TRP A 289 7.85 -6.33 1.07
CA TRP A 289 8.94 -5.38 0.89
C TRP A 289 10.31 -6.04 1.15
N LEU A 290 10.40 -6.98 2.11
CA LEU A 290 11.63 -7.77 2.30
C LEU A 290 11.98 -8.59 1.06
N TYR A 291 11.01 -9.23 0.41
CA TYR A 291 11.27 -9.99 -0.83
C TYR A 291 11.50 -9.08 -2.05
N ARG A 292 10.60 -8.11 -2.29
CA ARG A 292 10.62 -7.28 -3.51
C ARG A 292 11.69 -6.20 -3.50
N THR A 293 12.05 -5.67 -2.32
CA THR A 293 13.00 -4.55 -2.17
C THR A 293 14.32 -5.02 -1.57
N VAL A 294 14.31 -5.67 -0.40
CA VAL A 294 15.57 -6.05 0.25
C VAL A 294 16.30 -7.15 -0.52
N LEU A 295 15.58 -8.20 -0.92
CA LEU A 295 16.11 -9.23 -1.81
C LEU A 295 15.99 -8.82 -3.29
N GLY A 296 15.15 -7.85 -3.62
CA GLY A 296 15.00 -7.34 -4.97
C GLY A 296 14.23 -8.28 -5.91
N ILE A 297 13.61 -9.36 -5.43
CA ILE A 297 12.99 -10.40 -6.25
C ILE A 297 11.58 -9.96 -6.67
N GLN A 298 11.41 -9.68 -7.96
CA GLN A 298 10.14 -9.25 -8.54
C GLN A 298 9.85 -10.02 -9.85
N THR A 299 8.58 -10.03 -10.25
CA THR A 299 8.10 -10.60 -11.52
C THR A 299 7.55 -9.46 -12.37
N GLY A 300 7.58 -9.60 -13.69
CA GLY A 300 6.86 -8.66 -14.56
C GLY A 300 5.35 -8.78 -14.41
N GLU A 301 4.65 -7.78 -14.91
CA GLU A 301 3.17 -7.73 -14.85
C GLU A 301 2.53 -8.10 -16.20
N GLU A 302 3.27 -7.98 -17.29
CA GLU A 302 2.80 -8.31 -18.63
C GLU A 302 2.58 -9.82 -18.79
N LYS A 303 1.71 -10.20 -19.73
CA LYS A 303 1.27 -11.59 -19.94
C LYS A 303 2.42 -12.59 -20.09
N ASP A 304 3.46 -12.20 -20.80
CA ASP A 304 4.63 -13.06 -21.08
C ASP A 304 5.77 -12.87 -20.05
N GLU A 305 5.55 -12.06 -19.01
CA GLU A 305 6.53 -11.77 -17.96
C GLU A 305 6.10 -12.26 -16.56
N ALA A 306 4.79 -12.23 -16.27
CA ALA A 306 4.20 -12.66 -15.00
C ALA A 306 4.49 -14.12 -14.64
N GLY A 307 4.30 -14.49 -13.37
CA GLY A 307 4.63 -15.84 -12.90
C GLY A 307 6.12 -16.15 -12.91
N TYR A 308 6.97 -15.12 -12.87
CA TYR A 308 8.42 -15.22 -12.97
C TYR A 308 8.93 -15.76 -14.31
N HIS A 309 8.16 -15.63 -15.40
CA HIS A 309 8.67 -15.83 -16.75
C HIS A 309 9.83 -14.87 -17.05
N ARG A 310 9.65 -13.60 -16.66
CA ARG A 310 10.73 -12.61 -16.57
C ARG A 310 10.87 -12.13 -15.13
N ILE A 311 12.08 -12.24 -14.62
CA ILE A 311 12.43 -11.86 -13.25
C ILE A 311 13.06 -10.47 -13.28
N PHE A 312 12.67 -9.61 -12.35
CA PHE A 312 13.34 -8.34 -12.11
C PHE A 312 14.08 -8.44 -10.79
N LEU A 313 15.39 -8.18 -10.82
CA LEU A 313 16.25 -8.20 -9.64
C LEU A 313 16.74 -6.79 -9.35
N THR A 314 16.17 -6.14 -8.33
CA THR A 314 16.56 -4.78 -7.91
C THR A 314 16.79 -4.75 -6.40
N PRO A 315 17.88 -5.39 -5.91
CA PRO A 315 18.14 -5.48 -4.48
C PRO A 315 18.47 -4.09 -3.91
N SER A 316 17.95 -3.82 -2.71
CA SER A 316 18.28 -2.64 -1.93
C SER A 316 18.86 -3.06 -0.59
N TRP A 317 19.99 -2.47 -0.23
CA TRP A 317 20.65 -2.64 1.06
C TRP A 317 20.62 -1.32 1.83
N GLY A 318 20.48 -1.42 3.14
CA GLY A 318 20.40 -0.26 4.02
C GLY A 318 20.37 -0.67 5.49
N GLY A 319 20.14 0.30 6.36
CA GLY A 319 20.06 0.10 7.81
C GLY A 319 21.28 -0.58 8.41
N ALA A 320 21.06 -1.23 9.55
CA ALA A 320 22.04 -2.02 10.29
C ALA A 320 22.31 -3.40 9.66
N LEU A 321 21.54 -3.83 8.65
CA LEU A 321 21.73 -5.12 7.99
C LEU A 321 23.10 -5.18 7.30
N SER A 322 23.92 -6.16 7.69
CA SER A 322 25.21 -6.46 7.04
C SER A 322 25.06 -7.41 5.85
N PHE A 323 24.02 -8.24 5.84
CA PHE A 323 23.69 -9.13 4.72
C PHE A 323 22.18 -9.39 4.67
N ALA A 324 21.70 -9.83 3.52
CA ALA A 324 20.39 -10.46 3.37
C ALA A 324 20.51 -11.61 2.38
N LYS A 325 19.80 -12.71 2.63
CA LYS A 325 19.72 -13.86 1.73
C LYS A 325 18.32 -14.44 1.79
N GLY A 326 17.75 -14.73 0.63
CA GLY A 326 16.50 -15.44 0.53
C GLY A 326 16.28 -16.04 -0.84
N GLU A 327 15.23 -16.83 -0.91
CA GLU A 327 14.84 -17.59 -2.10
C GLU A 327 13.33 -17.64 -2.20
N GLN A 328 12.83 -17.72 -3.42
CA GLN A 328 11.42 -17.85 -3.75
C GLN A 328 11.27 -19.06 -4.69
N GLU A 329 10.40 -19.98 -4.32
CA GLU A 329 9.96 -21.05 -5.22
C GLU A 329 8.96 -20.46 -6.21
N THR A 330 9.28 -20.58 -7.50
CA THR A 330 8.45 -20.10 -8.62
C THR A 330 7.97 -21.30 -9.44
N PRO A 331 7.01 -21.13 -10.38
CA PRO A 331 6.63 -22.20 -11.32
C PRO A 331 7.79 -22.79 -12.12
N PHE A 332 8.88 -22.04 -12.32
CA PHE A 332 10.06 -22.45 -13.07
C PHE A 332 11.19 -23.02 -12.20
N GLY A 333 10.97 -23.05 -10.88
CA GLY A 333 11.97 -23.43 -9.89
C GLY A 333 12.46 -22.24 -9.09
N LYS A 334 13.59 -22.43 -8.41
CA LYS A 334 14.04 -21.50 -7.39
C LYS A 334 14.76 -20.28 -7.96
N VAL A 335 14.26 -19.09 -7.62
CA VAL A 335 15.03 -17.84 -7.72
C VAL A 335 15.64 -17.53 -6.36
N ALA A 336 16.93 -17.19 -6.33
CA ALA A 336 17.62 -16.81 -5.11
C ALA A 336 18.33 -15.47 -5.28
N SER A 337 18.36 -14.68 -4.22
CA SER A 337 19.02 -13.37 -4.18
C SER A 337 19.67 -13.17 -2.82
N SER A 338 20.90 -12.66 -2.82
CA SER A 338 21.61 -12.33 -1.60
C SER A 338 22.63 -11.24 -1.82
N TRP A 339 22.83 -10.40 -0.82
CA TRP A 339 23.92 -9.43 -0.76
C TRP A 339 24.60 -9.48 0.61
N GLU A 340 25.88 -9.16 0.64
CA GLU A 340 26.69 -9.02 1.85
C GLU A 340 27.59 -7.79 1.73
N LYS A 341 27.54 -6.91 2.73
CA LYS A 341 28.41 -5.73 2.83
C LYS A 341 29.79 -6.18 3.33
N THR A 342 30.82 -5.92 2.54
CA THR A 342 32.23 -6.05 2.96
C THR A 342 32.75 -4.69 3.45
N GLU A 343 34.03 -4.56 3.77
CA GLU A 343 34.62 -3.26 4.16
C GLU A 343 34.41 -2.19 3.07
N ASN A 344 34.76 -2.50 1.82
CA ASN A 344 34.78 -1.52 0.71
C ASN A 344 33.84 -1.85 -0.46
N SER A 345 33.14 -2.99 -0.40
CA SER A 345 32.27 -3.43 -1.49
C SER A 345 30.99 -4.11 -0.99
N ILE A 346 30.13 -4.48 -1.93
CA ILE A 346 28.94 -5.31 -1.70
C ILE A 346 29.04 -6.49 -2.66
N CYS A 347 29.05 -7.70 -2.10
CA CYS A 347 29.03 -8.93 -2.88
C CYS A 347 27.56 -9.34 -3.09
N TYR A 348 27.07 -9.19 -4.32
CA TYR A 348 25.73 -9.62 -4.72
C TYR A 348 25.79 -10.98 -5.42
N ARG A 349 24.89 -11.89 -5.05
CA ARG A 349 24.75 -13.21 -5.68
C ARG A 349 23.28 -13.44 -6.01
N CYS A 350 23.03 -14.00 -7.19
CA CYS A 350 21.69 -14.42 -7.58
C CYS A 350 21.72 -15.77 -8.30
N THR A 351 20.57 -16.44 -8.33
CA THR A 351 20.34 -17.66 -9.11
C THR A 351 19.04 -17.51 -9.87
N ILE A 352 19.11 -17.73 -11.17
CA ILE A 352 18.00 -17.65 -12.11
C ILE A 352 17.62 -19.09 -12.52
N PRO A 353 16.35 -19.51 -12.33
CA PRO A 353 15.92 -20.85 -12.70
C PRO A 353 16.00 -21.11 -14.21
N ALA A 354 15.91 -22.37 -14.61
CA ALA A 354 15.90 -22.74 -16.02
C ALA A 354 14.65 -22.18 -16.73
N ASN A 355 14.78 -21.90 -18.03
CA ASN A 355 13.68 -21.43 -18.88
C ASN A 355 13.10 -20.05 -18.51
N THR A 356 13.83 -19.25 -17.74
CA THR A 356 13.50 -17.84 -17.45
C THR A 356 14.69 -16.93 -17.75
N THR A 357 14.42 -15.63 -17.79
CA THR A 357 15.45 -14.58 -17.85
C THR A 357 15.28 -13.62 -16.68
N ALA A 358 16.34 -12.87 -16.38
CA ALA A 358 16.27 -11.83 -15.36
C ALA A 358 16.90 -10.51 -15.84
N LEU A 359 16.22 -9.40 -15.56
CA LEU A 359 16.79 -8.06 -15.64
C LEU A 359 17.30 -7.66 -14.26
N LEU A 360 18.61 -7.68 -14.07
CA LEU A 360 19.28 -7.25 -12.85
C LEU A 360 19.62 -5.77 -12.93
N THR A 361 19.21 -4.98 -11.93
CA THR A 361 19.56 -3.57 -11.78
C THR A 361 20.37 -3.38 -10.50
N LEU A 362 21.61 -2.91 -10.64
CA LEU A 362 22.53 -2.65 -9.53
C LEU A 362 23.02 -1.19 -9.57
N PRO A 363 23.31 -0.56 -8.41
CA PRO A 363 23.98 0.72 -8.37
C PRO A 363 25.44 0.61 -8.87
N SER A 364 25.94 1.69 -9.43
CA SER A 364 27.25 1.85 -10.06
C SER A 364 27.72 3.31 -9.98
N ALA A 365 29.00 3.58 -10.24
CA ALA A 365 29.57 4.93 -10.16
C ALA A 365 28.84 5.97 -11.05
N SER A 366 28.19 5.54 -12.12
CA SER A 366 27.43 6.38 -13.06
C SER A 366 25.90 6.36 -12.83
N GLY A 367 25.42 5.83 -11.71
CA GLY A 367 23.99 5.64 -11.43
C GLY A 367 23.60 4.16 -11.42
N MET A 368 22.50 3.78 -12.04
CA MET A 368 22.07 2.37 -12.10
C MET A 368 22.58 1.68 -13.37
N SER A 369 23.09 0.46 -13.23
CA SER A 369 23.51 -0.43 -14.31
C SER A 369 22.55 -1.61 -14.44
N GLN A 370 22.24 -2.00 -15.68
CA GLN A 370 21.32 -3.10 -15.99
C GLN A 370 22.04 -4.25 -16.68
N PHE A 371 21.71 -5.48 -16.29
CA PHE A 371 22.28 -6.72 -16.84
C PHE A 371 21.14 -7.68 -17.19
N GLU A 372 21.13 -8.13 -18.44
CA GLU A 372 20.25 -9.23 -18.89
C GLU A 372 20.92 -10.56 -18.58
N LEU A 373 20.27 -11.39 -17.75
CA LEU A 373 20.78 -12.66 -17.28
C LEU A 373 19.90 -13.80 -17.80
N VAL A 374 20.55 -14.92 -18.12
CA VAL A 374 19.88 -16.18 -18.44
C VAL A 374 19.90 -17.10 -17.21
N SER A 375 19.37 -18.31 -17.34
CA SER A 375 19.43 -19.30 -16.26
C SER A 375 20.88 -19.58 -15.82
N GLY A 376 21.13 -19.58 -14.52
CA GLY A 376 22.45 -19.79 -13.95
C GLY A 376 22.63 -19.13 -12.59
N SER A 377 23.84 -19.23 -12.05
CA SER A 377 24.24 -18.54 -10.81
C SER A 377 25.30 -17.49 -11.13
N TYR A 378 25.12 -16.30 -10.57
CA TYR A 378 25.96 -15.14 -10.84
C TYR A 378 26.47 -14.53 -9.54
N GLN A 379 27.63 -13.87 -9.61
CA GLN A 379 28.20 -13.06 -8.56
C GLN A 379 28.66 -11.72 -9.16
N PHE A 380 28.36 -10.64 -8.45
CA PHE A 380 28.77 -9.28 -8.77
C PHE A 380 29.42 -8.67 -7.53
N ASP A 381 30.56 -8.02 -7.72
CA ASP A 381 31.21 -7.24 -6.68
C ASP A 381 31.02 -5.76 -7.01
N ILE A 382 30.40 -5.03 -6.09
CA ILE A 382 29.95 -3.65 -6.29
C ILE A 382 30.78 -2.77 -5.35
N ASP A 383 31.64 -1.93 -5.89
CA ASP A 383 32.41 -0.98 -5.10
C ASP A 383 31.47 0.07 -4.47
N LYS A 384 31.74 0.43 -3.21
CA LYS A 384 30.94 1.40 -2.45
C LYS A 384 31.11 2.83 -2.91
#